data_AF-A0A9Q9UTM9-F1
#
_entry.id   AF-A0A9Q9UTM9-F1
#
_cell.length_a   1.000
_cell.length_b   1.000
_cell.length_c   1.000
_cell.angle_alpha   90.00
_cell.angle_beta   90.00
_cell.angle_gamma   90.00
#
_symmetry.space_group_name_H-M   'P 1'
#
loop_
_entity.id
_entity.type
_entity.pdbx_description
1 polymer ?
#
loop_
_entity_poly.entity_id
_entity_poly.type
_entity_poly.pdbx_seq_one_letter_code
_entity_poly.pdbx_strand_id
1 'polypeptide(L)'
;MKTRDLAAAAVIVGGAVLPAWSWAETAAPPAGFGSHALTDRPAASMSGMTAQHSAADRGGDPSTDFTDTIGGIDSQGDGIRDDVRKYIDDQYPEPQQRAAMRRYAAAQRDFMMHGDVRDSAIEGLTRVFRTLECVRKLMGQPGIDQSKVVVAMMSNTKQRFVANGHAMANASGHVYMLSRDDPCQQ
;
A
#
# COMPACT_ATOMS: atom_id res chain seq x y z
N MET A 1 54.23 -27.64 16.15
CA MET A 1 53.30 -28.77 16.38
C MET A 1 52.87 -28.75 17.83
N LYS A 2 51.60 -28.42 18.09
CA LYS A 2 51.01 -28.49 19.43
C LYS A 2 49.59 -29.05 19.25
N THR A 3 49.38 -30.18 19.92
CA THR A 3 48.27 -31.11 19.81
C THR A 3 46.95 -30.48 20.23
N ARG A 4 45.89 -30.84 19.51
CA ARG A 4 44.51 -30.43 19.75
C ARG A 4 43.94 -31.36 20.83
N ASP A 5 43.57 -30.81 21.98
CA ASP A 5 42.77 -31.53 22.97
C ASP A 5 41.32 -31.62 22.48
N LEU A 6 40.93 -32.84 22.14
CA LEU A 6 39.55 -33.24 21.88
C LEU A 6 38.89 -33.53 23.24
N ALA A 7 38.05 -32.63 23.70
CA ALA A 7 37.13 -32.93 24.80
C ALA A 7 35.98 -33.77 24.24
N ALA A 8 35.92 -35.02 24.69
CA ALA A 8 34.79 -35.91 24.54
C ALA A 8 33.56 -35.33 25.25
N ALA A 9 32.41 -35.36 24.59
CA ALA A 9 31.11 -35.23 25.23
C ALA A 9 30.19 -36.33 24.70
N ALA A 10 29.58 -37.02 25.64
CA ALA A 10 28.93 -38.32 25.53
C ALA A 10 27.74 -38.35 24.56
N VAL A 11 27.63 -39.47 23.85
CA VAL A 11 26.38 -39.94 23.26
C VAL A 11 25.49 -40.40 24.42
N ILE A 12 24.38 -39.70 24.65
CA ILE A 12 23.30 -40.19 25.51
C ILE A 12 22.15 -40.62 24.60
N VAL A 13 22.07 -41.94 24.41
CA VAL A 13 20.84 -42.62 23.99
C VAL A 13 19.92 -42.62 25.21
N GLY A 14 18.83 -41.88 25.14
CA GLY A 14 17.81 -41.82 26.17
C GLY A 14 16.51 -41.34 25.56
N GLY A 15 15.62 -42.27 25.25
CA GLY A 15 14.30 -41.99 24.70
C GLY A 15 13.46 -41.16 25.66
N ALA A 16 13.14 -39.94 25.25
CA ALA A 16 12.07 -39.16 25.85
C ALA A 16 10.78 -39.50 25.10
N VAL A 17 9.90 -40.26 25.76
CA VAL A 17 8.51 -40.42 25.36
C VAL A 17 7.86 -39.05 25.53
N LEU A 18 7.66 -38.35 24.42
CA LEU A 18 6.88 -37.12 24.40
C LEU A 18 5.40 -37.50 24.55
N PRO A 19 4.65 -36.90 25.49
CA PRO A 19 3.21 -37.10 25.53
C PRO A 19 2.61 -36.56 24.23
N ALA A 20 1.90 -37.41 23.52
CA ALA A 20 1.10 -37.02 22.37
C ALA A 20 -0.04 -36.13 22.87
N TRP A 21 0.08 -34.82 22.65
CA TRP A 21 -1.06 -33.92 22.75
C TRP A 21 -1.93 -34.18 21.53
N SER A 22 -2.94 -35.02 21.74
CA SER A 22 -4.02 -35.33 20.83
C SER A 22 -4.87 -34.08 20.58
N TRP A 23 -4.69 -33.41 19.45
CA TRP A 23 -5.70 -32.49 18.92
C TRP A 23 -6.74 -33.33 18.16
N ALA A 24 -7.56 -34.04 18.91
CA ALA A 24 -8.75 -34.70 18.38
C ALA A 24 -9.91 -34.40 19.30
N GLU A 25 -10.33 -33.14 19.32
CA GLU A 25 -11.64 -32.75 19.84
C GLU A 25 -12.36 -31.96 18.75
N THR A 26 -13.32 -32.63 18.14
CA THR A 26 -14.51 -32.06 17.52
C THR A 26 -15.15 -31.06 18.49
N ALA A 27 -14.82 -29.79 18.35
CA ALA A 27 -15.62 -28.72 18.93
C ALA A 27 -16.90 -28.59 18.10
N ALA A 28 -18.01 -29.06 18.67
CA ALA A 28 -19.34 -28.65 18.22
C ALA A 28 -19.44 -27.11 18.26
N PRO A 29 -20.05 -26.44 17.25
CA PRO A 29 -20.24 -25.00 17.32
C PRO A 29 -21.17 -24.65 18.50
N PRO A 30 -20.87 -23.60 19.28
CA PRO A 30 -21.78 -23.14 20.31
C PRO A 30 -23.10 -22.68 19.66
N ALA A 31 -24.20 -23.24 20.17
CA ALA A 31 -25.54 -22.77 19.90
C ALA A 31 -25.72 -21.34 20.44
N GLY A 32 -26.25 -20.44 19.60
CA GLY A 32 -26.90 -19.22 20.06
C GLY A 32 -26.10 -17.92 19.90
N PHE A 33 -26.02 -17.41 18.67
CA PHE A 33 -26.13 -15.97 18.44
C PHE A 33 -27.45 -15.72 17.73
N GLY A 34 -28.31 -14.92 18.36
CA GLY A 34 -29.68 -14.70 17.92
C GLY A 34 -29.76 -14.14 16.51
N SER A 35 -30.59 -14.76 15.69
CA SER A 35 -31.08 -14.19 14.45
C SER A 35 -31.91 -12.94 14.78
N HIS A 36 -31.35 -11.75 14.56
CA HIS A 36 -32.21 -10.60 14.31
C HIS A 36 -32.84 -10.83 12.93
N ALA A 37 -34.12 -11.18 12.93
CA ALA A 37 -34.93 -11.24 11.73
C ALA A 37 -34.81 -9.90 10.99
N LEU A 38 -34.22 -9.92 9.79
CA LEU A 38 -34.37 -8.85 8.82
C LEU A 38 -35.85 -8.84 8.45
N THR A 39 -36.59 -7.91 9.04
CA THR A 39 -37.93 -7.59 8.60
C THR A 39 -37.87 -7.18 7.13
N ASP A 40 -38.76 -7.79 6.33
CA ASP A 40 -38.95 -7.56 4.90
C ASP A 40 -38.82 -6.08 4.53
N ARG A 41 -37.70 -5.73 3.89
CA ARG A 41 -37.65 -4.55 3.02
C ARG A 41 -37.76 -5.06 1.60
N PRO A 42 -38.72 -4.59 0.79
CA PRO A 42 -38.86 -5.04 -0.57
C PRO A 42 -37.57 -4.76 -1.34
N ALA A 43 -37.12 -5.75 -2.12
CA ALA A 43 -35.98 -5.63 -3.00
C ALA A 43 -36.19 -4.45 -3.95
N ALA A 44 -35.50 -3.34 -3.68
CA ALA A 44 -35.39 -2.27 -4.64
C ALA A 44 -34.63 -2.82 -5.85
N SER A 45 -35.33 -2.88 -6.98
CA SER A 45 -34.83 -3.28 -8.28
C SER A 45 -33.46 -2.65 -8.55
N MET A 46 -32.41 -3.48 -8.68
CA MET A 46 -31.10 -3.04 -9.16
C MET A 46 -31.18 -2.80 -10.67
N SER A 47 -31.84 -1.70 -11.06
CA SER A 47 -31.78 -1.17 -12.40
C SER A 47 -31.10 0.19 -12.35
N GLY A 48 -29.88 0.27 -12.89
CA GLY A 48 -29.19 1.53 -13.16
C GLY A 48 -28.02 1.89 -12.25
N MET A 49 -26.99 1.04 -12.16
CA MET A 49 -25.64 1.52 -11.80
C MET A 49 -24.89 2.01 -13.04
N THR A 50 -25.42 3.05 -13.69
CA THR A 50 -24.56 3.98 -14.45
C THR A 50 -24.19 5.11 -13.52
N ALA A 51 -23.31 4.83 -12.57
CA ALA A 51 -22.72 5.86 -11.72
C ALA A 51 -21.48 6.44 -12.41
N GLN A 52 -21.65 7.04 -13.59
CA GLN A 52 -20.78 8.15 -13.96
C GLN A 52 -21.20 9.33 -13.09
N HIS A 53 -20.71 9.40 -11.86
CA HIS A 53 -20.78 10.63 -11.08
C HIS A 53 -19.95 11.66 -11.85
N SER A 54 -20.64 12.59 -12.51
CA SER A 54 -20.03 13.77 -13.12
C SER A 54 -19.08 14.40 -12.11
N ALA A 55 -17.83 14.63 -12.52
CA ALA A 55 -16.76 15.22 -11.70
C ALA A 55 -17.11 16.59 -11.06
N ALA A 56 -18.25 17.17 -11.42
CA ALA A 56 -18.67 18.52 -11.05
C ALA A 56 -19.24 18.67 -9.63
N ASP A 57 -19.48 17.58 -8.88
CA ASP A 57 -20.23 17.65 -7.60
C ASP A 57 -19.43 17.23 -6.34
N ARG A 58 -18.10 17.14 -6.44
CA ARG A 58 -17.23 16.92 -5.27
C ARG A 58 -16.53 18.21 -4.88
N GLY A 59 -17.26 19.11 -4.25
CA GLY A 59 -16.68 20.33 -3.67
C GLY A 59 -15.50 19.99 -2.77
N GLY A 60 -14.27 20.23 -3.24
CA GLY A 60 -13.04 19.97 -2.50
C GLY A 60 -12.22 18.73 -2.92
N ASP A 61 -12.66 17.92 -3.90
CA ASP A 61 -11.81 16.89 -4.50
C ASP A 61 -10.85 17.55 -5.51
N PRO A 62 -9.52 17.52 -5.30
CA PRO A 62 -8.57 18.10 -6.24
C PRO A 62 -8.41 17.30 -7.55
N SER A 63 -8.99 16.09 -7.64
CA SER A 63 -8.86 15.22 -8.80
C SER A 63 -9.73 15.69 -9.97
N THR A 64 -9.16 15.68 -11.18
CA THR A 64 -9.91 15.96 -12.42
C THR A 64 -9.84 14.83 -13.43
N ASP A 65 -8.99 13.82 -13.21
CA ASP A 65 -8.93 12.60 -14.02
C ASP A 65 -9.62 11.43 -13.30
N PHE A 66 -10.72 10.94 -13.89
CA PHE A 66 -11.48 9.77 -13.43
C PHE A 66 -11.54 8.65 -14.48
N THR A 67 -10.56 8.59 -15.38
CA THR A 67 -10.48 7.50 -16.37
C THR A 67 -10.32 6.13 -15.68
N ASP A 68 -10.84 5.09 -16.31
CA ASP A 68 -10.80 3.71 -15.79
C ASP A 68 -9.41 3.07 -15.85
N THR A 69 -8.41 3.77 -16.40
CA THR A 69 -7.02 3.28 -16.46
C THR A 69 -6.34 3.46 -15.09
N ILE A 70 -5.51 2.49 -14.71
CA ILE A 70 -4.71 2.56 -13.46
C ILE A 70 -3.77 3.78 -13.52
N GLY A 71 -3.11 3.98 -14.66
CA GLY A 71 -2.13 5.05 -14.83
C GLY A 71 -2.73 6.45 -15.02
N GLY A 72 -3.96 6.55 -15.50
CA GLY A 72 -4.55 7.84 -15.88
C GLY A 72 -3.78 8.55 -17.00
N ILE A 73 -4.13 9.82 -17.20
CA ILE A 73 -3.55 10.70 -18.20
C ILE A 73 -2.20 11.24 -17.69
N ASP A 74 -1.12 10.85 -18.34
CA ASP A 74 0.23 11.35 -18.13
C ASP A 74 0.77 11.82 -19.49
N SER A 75 0.50 13.09 -19.82
CA SER A 75 0.83 13.64 -21.13
C SER A 75 2.33 13.83 -21.33
N GLN A 76 3.09 13.92 -20.24
CA GLN A 76 4.54 14.16 -20.27
C GLN A 76 5.36 12.86 -20.25
N GLY A 77 4.73 11.73 -19.91
CA GLY A 77 5.38 10.42 -19.86
C GLY A 77 6.45 10.31 -18.77
N ASP A 78 6.39 11.14 -17.73
CA ASP A 78 7.35 11.13 -16.61
C ASP A 78 6.84 10.36 -15.38
N GLY A 79 5.69 9.68 -15.52
CA GLY A 79 5.06 8.91 -14.45
C GLY A 79 4.16 9.73 -13.54
N ILE A 80 3.89 10.99 -13.83
CA ILE A 80 3.02 11.85 -12.99
C ILE A 80 1.75 12.19 -13.75
N ARG A 81 0.62 11.73 -13.23
CA ARG A 81 -0.71 12.04 -13.76
C ARG A 81 -0.96 13.56 -13.80
N ASP A 82 -1.56 14.05 -14.88
CA ASP A 82 -1.65 15.49 -15.18
C ASP A 82 -2.39 16.29 -14.10
N ASP A 83 -3.49 15.75 -13.55
CA ASP A 83 -4.27 16.39 -12.48
C ASP A 83 -3.48 16.45 -11.15
N VAL A 84 -2.73 15.39 -10.83
CA VAL A 84 -1.84 15.33 -9.68
C VAL A 84 -0.67 16.31 -9.84
N ARG A 85 -0.08 16.41 -11.04
CA ARG A 85 0.95 17.42 -11.32
C ARG A 85 0.40 18.81 -11.08
N LYS A 86 -0.78 19.12 -11.64
CA LYS A 86 -1.42 20.42 -11.44
C LYS A 86 -1.64 20.72 -9.96
N TYR A 87 -2.18 19.77 -9.20
CA TYR A 87 -2.35 19.92 -7.76
C TYR A 87 -1.02 20.20 -7.05
N ILE A 88 0.02 19.43 -7.34
CA ILE A 88 1.36 19.63 -6.75
C ILE A 88 1.95 21.00 -7.14
N ASP A 89 1.73 21.46 -8.37
CA ASP A 89 2.24 22.75 -8.83
C ASP A 89 1.57 23.93 -8.14
N ASP A 90 0.27 23.80 -7.87
CA ASP A 90 -0.55 24.81 -7.19
C ASP A 90 -0.26 24.84 -5.66
N GLN A 91 0.02 23.69 -5.03
CA GLN A 91 0.16 23.60 -3.57
C GLN A 91 1.59 23.83 -3.03
N TYR A 92 2.64 23.55 -3.81
CA TYR A 92 4.02 23.58 -3.34
C TYR A 92 4.83 24.66 -4.08
N PRO A 93 4.89 25.90 -3.57
CA PRO A 93 5.60 26.99 -4.24
C PRO A 93 7.11 26.80 -4.23
N GLU A 94 7.64 26.13 -3.21
CA GLU A 94 9.07 25.84 -3.09
C GLU A 94 9.48 24.72 -4.09
N PRO A 95 10.48 24.96 -4.97
CA PRO A 95 10.88 24.00 -6.00
C PRO A 95 11.31 22.60 -5.53
N GLN A 96 12.10 22.48 -4.47
CA GLN A 96 12.53 21.21 -3.87
C GLN A 96 11.38 20.43 -3.27
N GLN A 97 10.45 21.09 -2.56
CA GLN A 97 9.25 20.44 -2.00
C GLN A 97 8.36 19.90 -3.12
N ARG A 98 8.12 20.71 -4.14
CA ARG A 98 7.39 20.33 -5.35
C ARG A 98 8.06 19.14 -6.06
N ALA A 99 9.38 19.18 -6.22
CA ALA A 99 10.12 18.08 -6.82
C ALA A 99 9.99 16.78 -5.99
N ALA A 100 10.07 16.86 -4.66
CA ALA A 100 9.91 15.70 -3.78
C ALA A 100 8.50 15.09 -3.89
N MET A 101 7.45 15.91 -3.91
CA MET A 101 6.08 15.44 -4.08
C MET A 101 5.83 14.85 -5.48
N ARG A 102 6.45 15.41 -6.53
CA ARG A 102 6.42 14.85 -7.88
C ARG A 102 7.10 13.47 -7.95
N ARG A 103 8.24 13.29 -7.30
CA ARG A 103 8.91 11.97 -7.20
C ARG A 103 8.03 10.97 -6.44
N TYR A 104 7.43 11.38 -5.33
CA TYR A 104 6.48 10.57 -4.59
C TYR A 104 5.29 10.15 -5.45
N ALA A 105 4.71 11.09 -6.20
CA ALA A 105 3.62 10.82 -7.12
C ALA A 105 4.03 9.77 -8.18
N ALA A 106 5.17 9.96 -8.83
CA ALA A 106 5.67 9.02 -9.83
C ALA A 106 5.87 7.60 -9.24
N ALA A 107 6.50 7.51 -8.07
CA ALA A 107 6.73 6.23 -7.39
C ALA A 107 5.42 5.54 -6.97
N GLN A 108 4.45 6.30 -6.47
CA GLN A 108 3.14 5.77 -6.07
C GLN A 108 2.36 5.25 -7.28
N ARG A 109 2.40 5.96 -8.42
CA ARG A 109 1.76 5.49 -9.66
C ARG A 109 2.43 4.23 -10.18
N ASP A 110 3.77 4.19 -10.23
CA ASP A 110 4.55 3.02 -10.64
C ASP A 110 4.22 1.79 -9.79
N PHE A 111 4.16 1.97 -8.46
CA PHE A 111 3.75 0.92 -7.52
C PHE A 111 2.35 0.36 -7.82
N MET A 112 1.40 1.22 -8.18
CA MET A 112 0.04 0.79 -8.54
C MET A 112 -0.03 0.08 -9.90
N MET A 113 0.81 0.50 -10.86
CA MET A 113 0.84 -0.06 -12.22
C MET A 113 1.51 -1.44 -12.30
N HIS A 114 2.51 -1.68 -11.44
CA HIS A 114 3.36 -2.87 -11.53
C HIS A 114 3.34 -3.74 -10.26
N GLY A 115 2.51 -3.39 -9.27
CA GLY A 115 2.42 -4.10 -8.00
C GLY A 115 1.60 -5.39 -8.02
N ASP A 116 1.13 -5.87 -9.17
CA ASP A 116 0.43 -7.14 -9.31
C ASP A 116 1.35 -8.37 -9.16
N VAL A 117 2.66 -8.16 -9.27
CA VAL A 117 3.72 -9.15 -8.98
C VAL A 117 4.43 -8.79 -7.67
N ARG A 118 4.68 -9.79 -6.82
CA ARG A 118 5.26 -9.59 -5.48
C ARG A 118 6.59 -8.83 -5.47
N ASP A 119 7.54 -9.24 -6.30
CA ASP A 119 8.87 -8.61 -6.29
C ASP A 119 8.78 -7.15 -6.76
N SER A 120 8.05 -6.90 -7.85
CA SER A 120 7.75 -5.54 -8.32
C SER A 120 7.02 -4.69 -7.28
N ALA A 121 6.08 -5.27 -6.53
CA ALA A 121 5.36 -4.58 -5.46
C ALA A 121 6.29 -4.17 -4.31
N ILE A 122 7.23 -5.04 -3.92
CA ILE A 122 8.23 -4.74 -2.89
C ILE A 122 9.16 -3.62 -3.34
N GLU A 123 9.67 -3.72 -4.56
CA GLU A 123 10.56 -2.69 -5.10
C GLU A 123 9.83 -1.36 -5.25
N GLY A 124 8.59 -1.37 -5.75
CA GLY A 124 7.74 -0.19 -5.88
C GLY A 124 7.44 0.45 -4.53
N LEU A 125 7.02 -0.33 -3.53
CA LEU A 125 6.75 0.18 -2.18
C LEU A 125 8.02 0.73 -1.51
N THR A 126 9.17 0.10 -1.74
CA THR A 126 10.46 0.61 -1.28
C THR A 126 10.78 1.97 -1.91
N ARG A 127 10.54 2.14 -3.22
CA ARG A 127 10.69 3.45 -3.90
C ARG A 127 9.73 4.49 -3.31
N VAL A 128 8.47 4.14 -3.08
CA VAL A 128 7.49 5.02 -2.42
C VAL A 128 8.02 5.49 -1.06
N PHE A 129 8.48 4.59 -0.19
CA PHE A 129 9.01 4.98 1.12
C PHE A 129 10.25 5.87 1.03
N ARG A 130 11.19 5.59 0.12
CA ARG A 130 12.37 6.45 -0.10
C ARG A 130 11.98 7.87 -0.50
N THR A 131 11.00 8.03 -1.40
CA THR A 131 10.52 9.38 -1.76
C THR A 131 9.86 10.08 -0.57
N LEU A 132 9.14 9.35 0.29
CA LEU A 132 8.56 9.89 1.52
C LEU A 132 9.62 10.30 2.55
N GLU A 133 10.79 9.68 2.58
CA GLU A 133 11.90 10.14 3.43
C GLU A 133 12.37 11.53 3.02
N CYS A 134 12.44 11.83 1.71
CA CYS A 134 12.76 13.18 1.25
C CYS A 134 11.66 14.19 1.59
N VAL A 135 10.38 13.82 1.39
CA VAL A 135 9.22 14.61 1.81
C VAL A 135 9.31 14.95 3.30
N ARG A 136 9.60 13.96 4.16
CA ARG A 136 9.78 14.17 5.59
C ARG A 136 10.98 15.05 5.92
N LYS A 137 12.10 14.89 5.21
CA LYS A 137 13.30 15.74 5.42
C LYS A 137 13.00 17.21 5.11
N LEU A 138 12.30 17.50 4.01
CA LEU A 138 12.04 18.88 3.56
C LEU A 138 10.87 19.55 4.28
N MET A 139 9.85 18.79 4.66
CA MET A 139 8.56 19.34 5.12
C MET A 139 8.09 18.77 6.46
N GLY A 140 8.84 17.86 7.08
CA GLY A 140 8.49 17.22 8.34
C GLY A 140 7.24 16.34 8.25
N GLN A 141 6.58 16.14 9.39
CA GLN A 141 5.32 15.40 9.45
C GLN A 141 4.18 16.05 8.64
N PRO A 142 4.03 17.40 8.57
CA PRO A 142 3.04 18.02 7.71
C PRO A 142 3.14 17.59 6.24
N GLY A 143 4.35 17.47 5.68
CA GLY A 143 4.54 16.96 4.32
C GLY A 143 4.08 15.50 4.15
N ILE A 144 4.31 14.66 5.15
CA ILE A 144 3.80 13.28 5.16
C ILE A 144 2.27 13.28 5.20
N ASP A 145 1.64 14.15 5.99
CA ASP A 145 0.18 14.24 6.03
C ASP A 145 -0.39 14.78 4.72
N GLN A 146 0.27 15.74 4.08
CA GLN A 146 -0.11 16.26 2.77
C GLN A 146 0.06 15.23 1.65
N SER A 147 1.04 14.33 1.75
CA SER A 147 1.22 13.23 0.78
C SER A 147 0.00 12.31 0.68
N LYS A 148 -0.81 12.23 1.75
CA LYS A 148 -2.06 11.45 1.78
C LYS A 148 -3.09 11.97 0.77
N VAL A 149 -3.08 13.27 0.46
CA VAL A 149 -3.96 13.82 -0.59
C VAL A 149 -3.54 13.32 -1.96
N VAL A 150 -2.23 13.25 -2.24
CA VAL A 150 -1.71 12.75 -3.51
C VAL A 150 -2.06 11.27 -3.71
N VAL A 151 -1.89 10.40 -2.71
CA VAL A 151 -2.32 8.99 -2.86
C VAL A 151 -3.84 8.83 -2.93
N ALA A 152 -4.61 9.70 -2.28
CA ALA A 152 -6.07 9.73 -2.42
C ALA A 152 -6.48 10.09 -3.85
N MET A 153 -5.87 11.12 -4.45
CA MET A 153 -6.04 11.43 -5.87
C MET A 153 -5.65 10.23 -6.74
N MET A 154 -4.57 9.54 -6.42
CA MET A 154 -4.13 8.36 -7.18
C MET A 154 -5.09 7.17 -7.07
N SER A 155 -5.87 7.08 -6.00
CA SER A 155 -6.81 5.97 -5.72
C SER A 155 -8.29 6.34 -5.97
N ASN A 156 -8.55 7.41 -6.73
CA ASN A 156 -9.86 8.05 -6.86
C ASN A 156 -10.89 7.33 -7.77
N THR A 157 -10.55 6.16 -8.32
CA THR A 157 -11.49 5.29 -9.07
C THR A 157 -11.46 3.88 -8.51
N LYS A 158 -12.49 3.08 -8.80
CA LYS A 158 -12.55 1.68 -8.33
C LYS A 158 -11.33 0.88 -8.79
N GLN A 159 -10.95 1.02 -10.05
CA GLN A 159 -9.85 0.30 -10.69
C GLN A 159 -8.52 0.67 -10.02
N ARG A 160 -8.30 1.96 -9.76
CA ARG A 160 -7.10 2.46 -9.09
C ARG A 160 -7.04 2.03 -7.63
N PHE A 161 -8.15 2.10 -6.91
CA PHE A 161 -8.23 1.64 -5.53
C PHE A 161 -7.94 0.14 -5.40
N VAL A 162 -8.52 -0.68 -6.28
CA VAL A 162 -8.28 -2.13 -6.34
C VAL A 162 -6.81 -2.42 -6.69
N ALA A 163 -6.24 -1.74 -7.68
CA ALA A 163 -4.83 -1.89 -8.05
C ALA A 163 -3.89 -1.57 -6.88
N ASN A 164 -4.13 -0.46 -6.17
CA ASN A 164 -3.38 -0.12 -4.97
C ASN A 164 -3.52 -1.19 -3.87
N GLY A 165 -4.73 -1.73 -3.67
CA GLY A 165 -4.97 -2.82 -2.73
C GLY A 165 -4.19 -4.10 -3.06
N HIS A 166 -4.15 -4.49 -4.34
CA HIS A 166 -3.35 -5.64 -4.80
C HIS A 166 -1.86 -5.41 -4.59
N ALA A 167 -1.36 -4.22 -4.96
CA ALA A 167 0.04 -3.85 -4.75
C ALA A 167 0.43 -3.93 -3.27
N MET A 168 -0.41 -3.40 -2.38
CA MET A 168 -0.19 -3.45 -0.92
C MET A 168 -0.25 -4.88 -0.37
N ALA A 169 -1.19 -5.71 -0.85
CA ALA A 169 -1.27 -7.12 -0.45
C ALA A 169 -0.01 -7.90 -0.86
N ASN A 170 0.49 -7.66 -2.07
CA ASN A 170 1.70 -8.29 -2.59
C ASN A 170 2.97 -7.85 -1.86
N ALA A 171 3.05 -6.58 -1.45
CA ALA A 171 4.17 -6.07 -0.66
C ALA A 171 4.06 -6.39 0.86
N SER A 172 2.95 -6.99 1.30
CA SER A 172 2.70 -7.24 2.73
C SER A 172 3.75 -8.15 3.36
N GLY A 173 4.07 -7.86 4.63
CA GLY A 173 5.09 -8.57 5.40
C GLY A 173 6.54 -8.22 5.03
N HIS A 174 6.78 -7.38 4.01
CA HIS A 174 8.12 -6.88 3.72
C HIS A 174 8.54 -5.78 4.71
N VAL A 175 9.81 -5.83 5.12
CA VAL A 175 10.44 -4.80 5.96
C VAL A 175 11.39 -4.00 5.08
N TYR A 176 11.18 -2.69 5.01
CA TYR A 176 12.09 -1.77 4.34
C TYR A 176 13.05 -1.13 5.34
N MET A 177 14.27 -0.85 4.88
CA MET A 177 15.29 -0.15 5.65
C MET A 177 15.30 1.33 5.25
N LEU A 178 15.42 2.22 6.24
CA LEU A 178 15.60 3.66 6.00
C LEU A 178 16.89 3.92 5.22
N SER A 179 16.88 4.99 4.43
CA SER A 179 18.06 5.43 3.69
C SER A 179 19.20 5.80 4.64
N ARG A 180 20.43 5.38 4.27
CA ARG A 180 21.65 5.79 4.98
C ARG A 180 22.19 7.12 4.46
N ASP A 181 21.98 7.38 3.17
CA ASP A 181 22.40 8.58 2.48
C ASP A 181 21.26 9.62 2.42
N ASP A 182 21.53 10.78 1.83
CA ASP A 182 20.52 11.84 1.67
C ASP A 182 19.31 11.32 0.87
N PRO A 183 18.11 11.25 1.47
CA PRO A 183 16.92 10.74 0.79
C PRO A 183 16.47 11.59 -0.39
N CYS A 184 16.92 12.84 -0.49
CA CYS A 184 16.57 13.73 -1.61
C CYS A 184 17.52 13.63 -2.82
N GLN A 185 18.63 12.89 -2.70
CA GLN A 185 19.61 12.68 -3.77
C GLN A 185 19.46 11.32 -4.47
N GLN A 186 18.38 10.59 -4.14
CA GLN A 186 18.03 9.31 -4.73
C GLN A 186 17.05 9.46 -5.91
#